data_AF-A0A8E2H5E2-F1
#
_entry.id   AF-A0A8E2H5E2-F1
#
_cell.length_a   1.000
_cell.length_b   1.000
_cell.length_c   1.000
_cell.angle_alpha   90.00
_cell.angle_beta   90.00
_cell.angle_gamma   90.00
#
_symmetry.space_group_name_H-M   'P 1'
#
loop_
_entity.id
_entity.type
_entity.pdbx_description
1 polymer ?
#
loop_
_entity_poly.entity_id
_entity_poly.type
_entity_poly.pdbx_seq_one_letter_code
_entity_poly.pdbx_strand_id
1 'polypeptide(L)' 'MEDKKPKVSPGEFFNQVKVEARKVVWPSRQETVQTGIFVGILMLILAIFFLGVDSLFGYIVRTLLSLA' A
#
# COMPACT_ATOMS: atom_id res chain seq x y z
N MET A 1 -35.43 -13.01 35.49
CA MET A 1 -35.29 -12.78 34.03
C MET A 1 -34.01 -12.00 33.86
N GLU A 2 -32.92 -12.68 33.50
CA GLU A 2 -31.60 -12.06 33.38
C GLU A 2 -31.59 -11.15 32.14
N ASP A 3 -31.57 -9.84 32.35
CA ASP A 3 -31.53 -8.86 31.28
C ASP A 3 -30.12 -8.85 30.66
N LYS A 4 -29.99 -9.61 29.57
CA LYS A 4 -28.76 -9.75 28.79
C LYS A 4 -28.53 -8.47 27.99
N LYS A 5 -28.09 -7.41 28.68
CA LYS A 5 -27.53 -6.22 28.04
C LYS A 5 -26.38 -6.66 27.12
N PRO A 6 -26.38 -6.25 25.84
CA PRO A 6 -25.26 -6.55 24.95
C PRO A 6 -23.98 -6.03 25.60
N LYS A 7 -22.95 -6.88 25.64
CA LYS A 7 -21.72 -6.73 26.47
C LYS A 7 -20.86 -5.49 26.14
N VAL A 8 -21.25 -4.68 25.17
CA VAL A 8 -20.69 -3.35 24.86
C VAL A 8 -21.79 -2.46 24.30
N SER A 9 -22.13 -1.37 24.99
CA SER A 9 -23.00 -0.36 24.39
C SER A 9 -22.24 0.43 23.31
N PRO A 10 -22.89 0.92 22.24
CA PRO A 10 -22.22 1.72 21.21
C PRO A 10 -21.45 2.95 21.75
N GLY A 11 -21.91 3.53 22.87
CA GLY A 11 -21.21 4.62 23.56
C GLY A 11 -19.94 4.18 24.29
N GLU A 12 -19.94 3.00 24.90
CA GLU A 12 -18.74 2.41 25.52
C GLU A 12 -17.69 2.03 24.46
N PHE A 13 -18.14 1.53 23.30
CA PHE A 13 -17.27 1.22 22.17
C PHE A 13 -16.51 2.45 21.66
N PHE A 14 -17.18 3.61 21.53
CA PHE A 14 -16.52 4.86 21.14
C PHE A 14 -15.42 5.28 22.14
N ASN A 15 -15.70 5.13 23.43
CA ASN A 15 -14.72 5.41 24.47
C ASN A 15 -13.52 4.46 24.40
N GLN A 16 -13.75 3.17 24.14
CA GLN A 16 -12.69 2.18 23.93
C GLN A 16 -11.85 2.50 22.69
N VAL A 17 -12.47 2.83 21.55
CA VAL A 17 -11.77 3.23 20.32
C VAL A 17 -10.93 4.48 20.55
N LYS A 18 -11.42 5.48 21.29
CA LYS A 18 -10.64 6.68 21.64
C LYS A 18 -9.43 6.34 22.52
N VAL A 19 -9.55 5.37 23.43
CA VAL A 19 -8.44 4.89 24.25
C VAL A 19 -7.38 4.21 23.38
N GLU A 20 -7.78 3.33 22.46
CA GLU A 20 -6.85 2.62 21.56
C GLU A 20 -6.23 3.54 20.49
N ALA A 21 -7.00 4.48 19.95
CA ALA A 21 -6.51 5.45 18.96
C ALA A 21 -5.37 6.33 19.52
N ARG A 22 -5.36 6.60 20.83
CA ARG A 22 -4.26 7.34 21.49
C ARG A 22 -2.96 6.55 21.59
N LYS A 23 -2.99 5.21 21.42
CA LYS A 23 -1.79 4.37 21.36
C LYS A 23 -1.18 4.35 19.95
N VAL A 24 -1.89 4.85 18.94
CA VAL A 24 -1.40 4.92 17.57
C VAL A 24 -0.33 6.02 17.49
N VAL A 25 0.92 5.58 17.30
CA VAL A 25 2.03 6.48 17.00
C VAL A 25 2.06 6.69 15.50
N TRP A 26 1.70 7.89 15.06
CA TRP A 26 1.81 8.25 13.65
C TRP A 26 3.26 8.59 13.33
N PRO A 27 3.77 8.14 12.15
CA PRO A 27 5.13 8.40 11.75
C PRO A 27 5.37 9.90 11.59
N SER A 28 6.60 10.32 11.83
CA SER A 28 7.01 11.69 11.56
C SER A 28 7.02 11.96 10.05
N ARG A 29 6.96 13.25 9.67
CA ARG A 29 7.09 13.65 8.25
C ARG A 29 8.41 13.16 7.65
N GLN A 30 9.48 13.13 8.44
CA GLN A 30 10.78 12.62 8.01
C GLN A 30 10.75 11.11 7.74
N GLU A 31 10.18 10.32 8.65
CA GLU A 31 10.06 8.86 8.46
C GLU A 31 9.21 8.51 7.24
N THR A 32 8.12 9.26 7.03
CA THR A 32 7.23 9.09 5.87
C THR A 32 7.99 9.36 4.57
N VAL A 33 8.75 10.46 4.51
CA VAL A 33 9.53 10.81 3.31
C VAL A 33 10.66 9.81 3.09
N GLN A 34 11.36 9.39 4.15
CA GLN A 34 12.45 8.41 4.04
C GLN A 34 11.95 7.07 3.49
N THR A 35 10.84 6.58 4.03
CA THR A 35 10.20 5.35 3.53
C THR A 35 9.71 5.53 2.09
N GLY A 36 9.13 6.69 1.77
CA GLY A 36 8.70 7.04 0.42
C GLY A 36 9.84 7.04 -0.60
N ILE A 37 11.00 7.60 -0.23
CA ILE A 37 12.21 7.59 -1.08
C ILE A 37 12.69 6.15 -1.31
N PHE A 38 12.73 5.34 -0.27
CA PHE A 38 13.15 3.94 -0.39
C PHE A 38 12.24 3.15 -1.35
N VAL A 39 10.92 3.28 -1.21
CA VAL A 39 9.94 2.69 -2.13
C VAL A 39 10.10 3.25 -3.55
N GLY A 40 10.34 4.57 -3.68
CA GLY A 40 10.55 5.23 -4.95
C GLY A 40 11.77 4.70 -5.72
N ILE A 41 12.87 4.40 -5.02
CA ILE A 41 14.07 3.79 -5.63
C ILE A 41 13.75 2.39 -6.17
N LEU A 42 13.10 1.55 -5.37
CA LEU A 42 12.69 0.21 -5.81
C LEU A 42 11.75 0.27 -7.02
N MET A 43 10.77 1.18 -6.97
CA MET A 43 9.83 1.41 -8.07
C MET A 43 10.57 1.85 -9.35
N LEU A 44 11.56 2.74 -9.22
CA LEU A 44 12.35 3.21 -10.36
C LEU A 44 13.15 2.08 -11.02
N ILE A 45 13.77 1.20 -10.22
CA ILE A 45 14.51 0.04 -10.73
C ILE A 45 13.58 -0.87 -11.52
N LEU A 46 12.42 -1.22 -10.95
CA LEU A 46 11.42 -2.06 -11.62
C LEU A 46 10.89 -1.40 -12.89
N ALA A 47 10.62 -0.08 -12.87
CA ALA A 47 10.14 0.66 -14.02
C ALA A 47 11.13 0.62 -15.20
N ILE A 48 12.43 0.79 -14.93
CA ILE A 48 13.47 0.69 -15.97
C ILE A 48 13.56 -0.73 -16.53
N PHE A 49 13.50 -1.74 -15.65
CA PHE A 49 13.51 -3.14 -16.07
C PHE A 49 12.33 -3.48 -16.98
N PHE A 50 11.10 -3.14 -16.56
CA PHE A 50 9.91 -3.38 -17.36
C PHE A 50 9.97 -2.64 -18.70
N LEU A 51 10.37 -1.36 -18.71
CA LEU A 51 10.50 -0.59 -19.94
C LEU A 51 11.46 -1.26 -20.95
N GLY A 52 12.58 -1.80 -20.46
CA GLY A 52 13.53 -2.54 -21.30
C GLY A 52 12.92 -3.82 -21.87
N VAL A 53 12.24 -4.61 -21.04
CA VAL A 53 11.56 -5.84 -21.44
C VAL A 53 10.45 -5.54 -22.45
N ASP A 54 9.58 -4.58 -22.17
CA ASP A 54 8.47 -4.19 -23.04
C ASP A 54 8.96 -3.73 -24.41
N SER A 55 10.05 -2.96 -24.43
CA SER A 55 10.68 -2.50 -25.68
C SER A 55 11.26 -3.66 -26.49
N LEU A 56 11.93 -4.61 -25.82
CA LEU A 56 12.51 -5.79 -26.47
C LEU A 56 11.42 -6.71 -27.04
N PHE A 57 10.41 -7.04 -26.24
CA PHE A 57 9.28 -7.85 -26.68
C PHE A 57 8.50 -7.15 -27.81
N GLY A 58 8.31 -5.83 -27.71
CA GLY A 58 7.69 -5.03 -28.77
C GLY A 58 8.47 -5.12 -30.09
N TYR A 59 9.81 -5.04 -30.04
CA TYR A 59 10.65 -5.20 -31.22
C TYR A 59 10.54 -6.61 -31.82
N ILE A 60 10.58 -7.65 -30.99
CA ILE A 60 10.47 -9.05 -31.43
C ILE A 60 9.12 -9.28 -32.11
N VAL A 61 8.01 -8.87 -31.49
CA VAL A 61 6.66 -9.03 -32.04
C VAL A 61 6.53 -8.30 -33.37
N ARG A 62 7.02 -7.06 -33.47
CA ARG A 62 7.01 -6.30 -34.73
C ARG A 62 7.79 -7.00 -35.84
N THR A 63 8.95 -7.56 -35.51
CA THR A 63 9.79 -8.29 -36.47
C THR A 63 9.10 -9.57 -36.95
N LEU A 64 8.49 -10.33 -36.03
CA LEU A 64 7.74 -11.54 -36.39
C LEU A 64 6.52 -11.22 -37.26
N LEU A 65 5.76 -10.17 -36.93
CA LEU A 65 4.61 -9.74 -37.70
C LEU A 65 4.99 -9.19 -39.09
N SER A 66 6.20 -8.66 -39.27
CA SER A 66 6.65 -8.23 -40.60
C SER A 66 7.22 -9.35 -41.45
N LEU A 67 7.55 -10.49 -40.84
CA LEU A 67 8.12 -11.66 -41.52
C LEU A 67 7.05 -12.69 -41.92
N ALA A 68 5.90 -12.67 -41.23
CA ALA A 68 4.69 -13.42 -41.56
C ALA A 68 3.85 -12.69 -42.62
#